data_AF-A0A9D8N0L5-F1
#
_entry.id   AF-A0A9D8N0L5-F1
#
_cell.length_a   1.000
_cell.length_b   1.000
_cell.length_c   1.000
_cell.angle_alpha   90.00
_cell.angle_beta   90.00
_cell.angle_gamma   90.00
#
_symmetry.space_group_name_H-M   'P 1'
#
loop_
_entity.id
_entity.type
_entity.pdbx_description
1 polymer ?
#
loop_
_entity_poly.entity_id
_entity_poly.type
_entity_poly.pdbx_seq_one_letter_code
_entity_poly.pdbx_strand_id
1 'polypeptide(L)' 'MKQLLVLLLFLCSINIMAQDVIVKKDGSTVVCRVIEVTASEITYKKWGDLNGSSFIIDKSLVS' A
#
# COMPACT_ATOMS: atom_id res chain seq x y z
N MET A 1 28.49 12.12 21.53
CA MET A 1 28.41 10.97 20.61
C MET A 1 27.12 10.16 20.77
N LYS A 2 26.72 9.74 21.99
CA LYS A 2 25.45 8.99 22.20
C LYS A 2 24.19 9.74 21.70
N GLN A 3 24.11 11.06 21.89
CA GLN A 3 22.97 11.87 21.44
C GLN A 3 22.81 11.89 19.91
N LEU A 4 23.92 11.86 19.17
CA LEU A 4 23.91 11.81 17.70
C LEU A 4 23.42 10.45 17.19
N LEU A 5 23.80 9.36 17.87
CA LEU A 5 23.31 8.02 17.59
C LEU A 5 21.80 7.92 17.80
N VAL A 6 21.28 8.48 18.90
CA VAL A 6 19.84 8.51 19.18
C VAL A 6 19.08 9.30 18.10
N LEU A 7 19.59 10.46 17.69
CA LEU A 7 19.00 11.25 16.61
C LEU A 7 18.96 10.48 15.27
N LEU A 8 20.05 9.78 14.93
CA LEU A 8 20.14 8.98 13.70
C LEU A 8 19.11 7.83 13.71
N LEU A 9 18.91 7.18 14.86
CA LEU A 9 17.91 6.12 15.03
C LEU A 9 16.47 6.65 14.85
N PHE A 10 16.18 7.88 15.31
CA PHE A 10 14.89 8.54 15.08
C PHE A 10 14.64 8.91 13.62
N LEU A 11 15.69 9.19 12.83
CA LEU A 11 15.57 9.47 11.40
C LEU A 11 15.32 8.22 10.56
N CYS A 12 15.61 7.02 11.08
CA CYS A 12 15.29 5.77 10.39
C CYS A 12 13.80 5.39 10.51
N SER A 13 13.10 5.82 11.56
CA SER A 13 11.70 5.45 11.79
C SER A 13 10.67 6.24 10.97
N ILE A 14 11.06 7.37 10.36
CA ILE A 14 10.17 8.21 9.55
C ILE A 14 9.81 7.64 8.17
N ASN A 15 10.39 6.51 7.76
CA ASN A 15 10.16 5.91 6.44
C ASN A 15 9.27 4.65 6.48
N ILE A 16 8.53 4.41 7.58
CA ILE A 16 7.58 3.30 7.66
C ILE A 16 6.34 3.67 6.84
N MET A 17 6.37 3.37 5.55
CA MET A 17 5.20 3.47 4.71
C MET A 17 4.47 2.12 4.69
N ALA A 18 3.25 2.06 5.23
CA ALA A 18 2.40 0.87 5.16
C ALA A 18 1.79 0.74 3.74
N GLN A 19 1.98 -0.42 3.12
CA GLN A 19 1.49 -0.78 1.78
C GLN A 19 0.47 -1.90 1.89
N ASP A 20 -0.54 -1.86 1.05
CA ASP A 20 -1.48 -2.97 0.86
C ASP A 20 -1.03 -3.85 -0.30
N VAL A 21 -1.42 -5.13 -0.27
CA VAL A 21 -1.22 -6.06 -1.38
C VAL A 21 -2.54 -6.73 -1.72
N ILE A 22 -3.06 -6.45 -2.92
CA ILE A 22 -4.19 -7.19 -3.47
C ILE A 22 -3.62 -8.44 -4.15
N VAL A 23 -3.99 -9.62 -3.66
CA VAL A 23 -3.69 -10.91 -4.29
C VAL A 23 -4.88 -11.31 -5.13
N LYS A 24 -4.65 -11.61 -6.40
CA LYS A 24 -5.70 -12.04 -7.32
C LYS A 24 -5.78 -13.57 -7.36
N LYS A 25 -6.91 -14.08 -7.81
CA LYS A 25 -7.13 -15.52 -8.00
C LYS A 25 -6.19 -16.18 -9.00
N ASP A 26 -5.63 -15.41 -9.94
CA ASP A 26 -4.59 -15.89 -10.86
C ASP A 26 -3.19 -15.96 -10.21
N GLY A 27 -3.07 -15.61 -8.94
CA GLY A 27 -1.81 -15.56 -8.19
C GLY A 27 -1.00 -14.28 -8.40
N SER A 28 -1.41 -13.40 -9.31
CA SER A 28 -0.76 -12.10 -9.49
C SER A 28 -1.07 -11.16 -8.33
N THR A 29 -0.15 -10.23 -8.06
CA THR A 29 -0.29 -9.29 -6.94
C THR A 29 -0.23 -7.84 -7.41
N VAL A 30 -0.92 -6.98 -6.69
CA VAL A 30 -0.87 -5.53 -6.89
C VAL A 30 -0.52 -4.88 -5.57
N VAL A 31 0.66 -4.25 -5.53
CA VAL A 31 1.08 -3.43 -4.38
C VAL A 31 0.44 -2.05 -4.52
N CYS A 32 -0.36 -1.67 -3.52
CA CYS A 32 -1.26 -0.53 -3.63
C CYS A 32 -1.51 0.14 -2.28
N ARG A 33 -2.32 1.20 -2.32
CA ARG A 33 -3.09 1.70 -1.18
C ARG A 33 -4.57 1.53 -1.50
N VAL A 34 -5.28 0.77 -0.69
CA VAL A 34 -6.73 0.64 -0.78
C VAL A 34 -7.37 1.94 -0.30
N ILE A 35 -8.31 2.46 -1.07
CA ILE A 35 -9.04 3.70 -0.78
C ILE A 35 -10.44 3.38 -0.26
N GLU A 36 -11.11 2.40 -0.87
CA GLU A 36 -12.47 2.02 -0.52
C GLU A 36 -12.70 0.53 -0.80
N VAL A 37 -13.52 -0.11 0.04
CA VAL A 37 -13.98 -1.48 -0.14
C VAL A 37 -15.51 -1.47 -0.04
N THR A 38 -16.20 -1.77 -1.13
CA THR A 38 -17.68 -1.85 -1.18
C THR A 38 -18.14 -3.30 -1.02
N ALA A 39 -19.38 -3.65 -1.36
CA ALA A 39 -19.81 -5.06 -1.33
C ALA A 39 -19.10 -5.90 -2.42
N SER A 40 -19.01 -5.37 -3.64
CA SER A 40 -18.52 -6.07 -4.84
C SER A 40 -17.15 -5.62 -5.32
N GLU A 41 -16.67 -4.43 -4.93
CA GLU A 41 -15.49 -3.82 -5.53
C GLU A 41 -14.49 -3.30 -4.50
N ILE A 42 -13.26 -3.11 -4.95
CA ILE A 42 -12.17 -2.47 -4.21
C ILE A 42 -11.60 -1.35 -5.09
N THR A 43 -11.63 -0.12 -4.57
CA THR A 43 -10.96 1.03 -5.18
C THR A 43 -9.57 1.19 -4.56
N TYR A 44 -8.53 1.29 -5.37
CA TYR A 44 -7.15 1.39 -4.91
C TYR A 44 -6.29 2.30 -5.79
N LYS A 45 -5.14 2.74 -5.28
CA LYS A 45 -4.09 3.41 -6.06
C LYS A 45 -2.82 2.57 -6.07
N LYS A 46 -2.14 2.49 -7.20
CA LYS A 46 -0.85 1.78 -7.29
C LYS A 46 0.15 2.46 -6.36
N TRP A 47 0.96 1.66 -5.67
CA TRP A 47 1.89 2.19 -4.68
C TRP A 47 2.92 3.17 -5.29
N GLY A 48 3.39 2.89 -6.50
CA GLY A 48 4.30 3.77 -7.24
C GLY A 48 3.65 5.05 -7.80
N ASP A 49 2.32 5.19 -7.70
CA ASP A 49 1.57 6.32 -8.27
C ASP A 49 0.36 6.70 -7.40
N LEU A 50 0.64 7.09 -6.14
CA LEU A 50 -0.39 7.47 -5.17
C LEU A 50 -1.09 8.80 -5.52
N ASN A 51 -0.48 9.63 -6.36
CA ASN A 51 -1.05 10.89 -6.83
C ASN A 51 -1.79 10.75 -8.17
N GLY A 52 -1.65 9.62 -8.86
CA GLY A 52 -2.35 9.30 -10.09
C GLY A 52 -3.78 8.80 -9.88
N SER A 53 -4.29 8.17 -10.94
CA SER A 53 -5.66 7.67 -11.04
C SER A 53 -5.96 6.54 -10.05
N SER A 54 -7.20 6.49 -9.59
CA SER A 54 -7.73 5.34 -8.86
C SER A 54 -8.10 4.23 -9.83
N PHE A 55 -7.88 2.99 -9.41
CA PHE A 55 -8.25 1.76 -10.10
C PHE A 55 -9.35 1.05 -9.31
N ILE A 56 -10.17 0.29 -10.01
CA ILE A 56 -11.23 -0.53 -9.42
C ILE A 56 -10.99 -1.98 -9.81
N ILE A 57 -11.15 -2.90 -8.85
CA ILE A 57 -11.15 -4.34 -9.07
C ILE A 57 -12.38 -4.97 -8.43
N ASP A 58 -13.03 -5.87 -9.17
CA ASP A 58 -14.12 -6.69 -8.65
C ASP A 58 -13.55 -7.73 -7.65
N LYS A 59 -14.16 -7.85 -6.49
CA LYS A 59 -13.75 -8.80 -5.44
C LYS A 59 -13.80 -10.26 -5.89
N SER A 60 -14.64 -10.59 -6.87
CA SER A 60 -14.67 -11.92 -7.47
C SER A 60 -13.34 -12.32 -8.10
N LEU A 61 -12.45 -11.37 -8.41
CA LEU A 61 -11.10 -11.61 -8.94
C LEU A 61 -10.01 -11.64 -7.85
N VAL A 62 -10.35 -11.27 -6.61
CA VAL A 62 -9.45 -11.22 -5.46
C VAL A 62 -9.55 -12.54 -4.67
N SER A 63 -8.41 -13.02 -4.16
CA SER A 63 -8.32 -14.26 -3.37
C SER A 63 -8.57 -14.04 -1.88
#